data_AF-A0A8J7KD10-F1
#
_entry.id   AF-A0A8J7KD10-F1
#
_cell.length_a   1.000
_cell.length_b   1.000
_cell.length_c   1.000
_cell.angle_alpha   90.00
_cell.angle_beta   90.00
_cell.angle_gamma   90.00
#
_symmetry.space_group_name_H-M   'P 1'
#
loop_
_entity.id
_entity.type
_entity.pdbx_description
1 polymer ?
#
loop_
_entity_poly.entity_id
_entity_poly.type
_entity_poly.pdbx_seq_one_letter_code
_entity_poly.pdbx_strand_id
1 'polypeptide(L)'
;MNALKIVSALSKFYSRDFQAEDEEQAENLRIKEMIFEQLEAAILSNDSREIADLTALILENTGCVEDIEIVEKLSERLVQKGLVLPEALKNFLHDSACNRWL
;
A
#
# COMPACT_ATOMS: atom_id res chain seq x y z
N MET A 1 -17.73 0.84 4.49
CA MET A 1 -16.59 0.23 5.22
C MET A 1 -15.82 -0.69 4.27
N ASN A 2 -14.84 -0.15 3.55
CA ASN A 2 -13.89 -0.95 2.75
C ASN A 2 -12.68 -1.39 3.60
N ALA A 3 -12.35 -0.69 4.69
CA ALA A 3 -11.24 -1.04 5.58
C ALA A 3 -11.34 -2.47 6.18
N LEU A 4 -12.54 -2.93 6.55
CA LEU A 4 -12.73 -4.32 7.02
C LEU A 4 -12.40 -5.36 5.94
N LYS A 5 -12.62 -5.03 4.66
CA LYS A 5 -12.28 -5.95 3.56
C LYS A 5 -10.77 -6.06 3.40
N ILE A 6 -10.04 -4.95 3.53
CA ILE A 6 -8.58 -4.92 3.48
C ILE A 6 -8.00 -5.73 4.63
N VAL A 7 -8.41 -5.46 5.87
CA VAL A 7 -7.94 -6.20 7.05
C VAL A 7 -8.24 -7.70 6.94
N SER A 8 -9.43 -8.06 6.44
CA SER A 8 -9.76 -9.47 6.19
C SER A 8 -8.89 -10.09 5.09
N ALA A 9 -8.58 -9.34 4.02
CA ALA A 9 -7.71 -9.82 2.95
C ALA A 9 -6.27 -10.02 3.42
N LEU A 10 -5.71 -9.07 4.18
CA LEU A 10 -4.39 -9.21 4.82
C LEU A 10 -4.34 -10.40 5.77
N SER A 11 -5.35 -10.55 6.64
CA SER A 11 -5.42 -11.69 7.54
C SER A 11 -5.47 -13.03 6.79
N LYS A 12 -6.21 -13.10 5.68
CA LYS A 12 -6.25 -14.30 4.83
C LYS A 12 -4.91 -14.55 4.16
N PHE A 13 -4.30 -13.51 3.61
CA PHE A 13 -2.98 -13.56 2.96
C PHE A 13 -1.94 -14.16 3.90
N TYR A 14 -1.75 -13.61 5.10
CA TYR A 14 -0.76 -14.11 6.06
C TYR A 14 -1.10 -15.47 6.67
N SER A 15 -2.37 -15.89 6.63
CA SER A 15 -2.77 -17.23 7.08
C SER A 15 -2.64 -18.30 6.00
N ARG A 16 -2.39 -17.89 4.75
CA ARG A 16 -2.37 -18.78 3.59
C ARG A 16 -0.97 -19.31 3.37
N ASP A 17 -0.88 -20.62 3.15
CA ASP A 17 0.34 -21.27 2.70
C ASP A 17 0.34 -21.31 1.16
N PHE A 18 1.08 -20.38 0.55
CA PHE A 18 1.15 -20.27 -0.91
C PHE A 18 2.01 -21.40 -1.48
N GLN A 19 1.51 -22.04 -2.54
CA GLN A 19 2.22 -23.16 -3.19
C GLN A 19 3.15 -22.68 -4.31
N ALA A 20 3.05 -21.41 -4.69
CA ALA A 20 3.85 -20.77 -5.74
C ALA A 20 4.09 -19.29 -5.41
N GLU A 21 5.31 -18.82 -5.61
CA GLU A 21 5.71 -17.42 -5.37
C GLU A 21 4.91 -16.44 -6.24
N ASP A 22 4.64 -16.78 -7.50
CA ASP A 22 3.84 -15.94 -8.41
C ASP A 22 2.41 -15.71 -7.87
N GLU A 23 1.83 -16.70 -7.18
CA GLU A 23 0.50 -16.58 -6.59
C GLU A 23 0.51 -15.66 -5.37
N GLU A 24 1.54 -15.78 -4.53
CA GLU A 24 1.76 -14.90 -3.38
C GLU A 24 1.94 -13.45 -3.84
N GLN A 25 2.81 -13.22 -4.82
CA GLN A 25 3.05 -11.89 -5.37
C GLN A 25 1.79 -11.28 -5.98
N ALA A 26 1.02 -12.06 -6.73
CA ALA A 26 -0.23 -11.58 -7.34
C ALA A 26 -1.27 -11.18 -6.29
N GLU A 27 -1.45 -11.97 -5.22
CA GLU A 27 -2.40 -11.62 -4.15
C GLU A 27 -1.92 -10.42 -3.33
N ASN A 28 -0.61 -10.34 -3.06
CA ASN A 28 -0.02 -9.19 -2.37
C ASN A 28 -0.23 -7.88 -3.16
N LEU A 29 0.05 -7.90 -4.48
CA LEU A 29 -0.25 -6.78 -5.38
C LEU A 29 -1.73 -6.40 -5.32
N ARG A 30 -2.63 -7.38 -5.40
CA ARG A 30 -4.08 -7.17 -5.35
C ARG A 30 -4.51 -6.46 -4.06
N ILE A 31 -3.94 -6.85 -2.92
CA ILE A 31 -4.25 -6.23 -1.63
C ILE A 31 -3.72 -4.81 -1.57
N LYS A 32 -2.48 -4.55 -2.03
CA LYS A 32 -1.92 -3.19 -2.09
C LYS A 32 -2.74 -2.28 -3.01
N GLU A 33 -3.21 -2.79 -4.15
CA GLU A 33 -4.13 -2.03 -5.02
C GLU A 33 -5.42 -1.63 -4.29
N MET A 34 -6.03 -2.54 -3.53
CA MET A 34 -7.22 -2.21 -2.72
C MET A 34 -6.95 -1.09 -1.70
N ILE A 35 -5.77 -1.11 -1.07
CA ILE A 35 -5.38 -0.07 -0.11
C ILE A 35 -5.24 1.27 -0.84
N PHE A 36 -4.56 1.31 -1.99
CA PHE A 36 -4.37 2.52 -2.77
C PHE A 36 -5.66 3.10 -3.36
N GLU A 37 -6.60 2.24 -3.80
CA GLU A 37 -7.94 2.69 -4.22
C GLU A 37 -8.69 3.37 -3.09
N GLN A 38 -8.59 2.82 -1.88
CA GLN A 38 -9.24 3.41 -0.71
C GLN A 38 -8.52 4.68 -0.24
N LEU A 39 -7.20 4.72 -0.35
CA LEU A 39 -6.38 5.90 -0.04
C LEU A 39 -6.73 7.05 -0.98
N GLU A 40 -6.86 6.79 -2.29
CA GLU A 40 -7.32 7.76 -3.27
C GLU A 40 -8.70 8.33 -2.90
N ALA A 41 -9.65 7.46 -2.55
CA ALA A 41 -10.98 7.91 -2.11
C ALA A 41 -10.92 8.78 -0.85
N ALA A 42 -10.09 8.40 0.13
CA ALA A 42 -9.91 9.14 1.38
C ALA A 42 -9.26 10.52 1.15
N ILE A 43 -8.28 10.61 0.24
CA ILE A 43 -7.67 11.89 -0.19
C ILE A 43 -8.74 12.79 -0.83
N LEU A 44 -9.53 12.26 -1.76
CA LEU A 44 -10.58 13.01 -2.44
C LEU A 44 -11.67 13.52 -1.47
N SER A 45 -11.94 12.79 -0.39
CA SER A 45 -12.88 13.22 0.66
C SER A 45 -12.25 14.04 1.79
N ASN A 46 -10.94 14.29 1.76
CA ASN A 46 -10.17 14.90 2.85
C ASN A 46 -10.34 14.18 4.21
N ASP A 47 -10.49 12.86 4.20
CA ASP A 47 -10.55 12.08 5.45
C ASP A 47 -9.13 11.82 5.97
N SER A 48 -8.59 12.81 6.68
CA SER A 48 -7.23 12.76 7.25
C SER A 48 -6.96 11.55 8.15
N ARG A 49 -7.99 11.02 8.82
CA ARG A 49 -7.82 9.84 9.68
C ARG A 49 -7.68 8.59 8.84
N GLU A 50 -8.57 8.41 7.85
CA GLU A 50 -8.50 7.26 6.96
C GLU A 50 -7.23 7.27 6.11
N ILE A 51 -6.76 8.45 5.69
CA ILE A 51 -5.46 8.62 5.05
C ILE A 51 -4.33 8.11 5.96
N ALA A 52 -4.29 8.54 7.22
CA ALA A 52 -3.24 8.13 8.16
C ALA A 52 -3.28 6.62 8.44
N ASP A 53 -4.46 6.06 8.67
CA ASP A 53 -4.66 4.64 8.95
C ASP A 53 -4.23 3.76 7.75
N LEU A 54 -4.60 4.14 6.51
CA LEU A 54 -4.22 3.40 5.30
C LEU A 54 -2.72 3.55 4.98
N THR A 55 -2.16 4.73 5.22
CA THR A 55 -0.72 5.01 5.07
C THR A 55 0.09 4.11 6.00
N ALA A 56 -0.28 4.03 7.29
CA ALA A 56 0.37 3.14 8.24
C ALA A 56 0.26 1.67 7.80
N LEU A 57 -0.92 1.26 7.32
CA LEU A 57 -1.15 -0.10 6.85
C LEU A 57 -0.26 -0.47 5.66
N ILE A 58 -0.03 0.42 4.70
CA ILE A 58 0.92 0.16 3.60
C ILE A 58 2.33 -0.05 4.16
N LEU A 59 2.79 0.83 5.07
CA LEU A 59 4.15 0.78 5.62
C LEU A 59 4.41 -0.50 6.42
N GLU A 60 3.44 -0.92 7.24
CA GLU A 60 3.53 -2.16 8.03
C GLU A 60 3.59 -3.43 7.16
N ASN A 61 3.03 -3.35 5.95
CA ASN A 61 2.93 -4.48 5.01
C ASN A 61 3.86 -4.32 3.80
N THR A 62 4.91 -3.50 3.90
CA THR A 62 5.95 -3.32 2.88
C THR A 62 7.30 -3.67 3.49
N GLY A 63 7.92 -4.76 3.05
CA GLY A 63 9.11 -5.31 3.70
C GLY A 63 10.22 -5.82 2.78
N CYS A 64 9.92 -6.09 1.50
CA CYS A 64 10.89 -6.55 0.50
C CYS A 64 11.03 -5.57 -0.68
N VAL A 65 11.96 -5.86 -1.59
CA VAL A 65 12.20 -5.01 -2.78
C VAL A 65 10.98 -5.01 -3.69
N GLU A 66 10.33 -6.16 -3.87
CA GLU A 66 9.13 -6.31 -4.69
C GLU A 66 7.96 -5.46 -4.13
N ASP A 67 7.81 -5.40 -2.81
CA ASP A 67 6.81 -4.54 -2.17
C ASP A 67 7.08 -3.06 -2.46
N ILE A 68 8.34 -2.64 -2.42
CA ILE A 68 8.75 -1.25 -2.69
C ILE A 68 8.40 -0.89 -4.13
N GLU A 69 8.77 -1.72 -5.11
CA GLU A 69 8.46 -1.49 -6.52
C GLU A 69 6.95 -1.34 -6.77
N ILE A 70 6.13 -2.16 -6.10
CA ILE A 70 4.67 -2.06 -6.17
C ILE A 70 4.20 -0.73 -5.59
N VAL A 71 4.66 -0.37 -4.39
CA VAL A 71 4.25 0.86 -3.70
C VAL A 71 4.69 2.10 -4.47
N GLU A 72 5.90 2.12 -5.03
CA GLU A 72 6.39 3.19 -5.90
C GLU A 72 5.46 3.38 -7.10
N LYS A 73 5.22 2.30 -7.85
CA LYS A 73 4.35 2.33 -9.03
C LYS A 73 2.93 2.81 -8.71
N LEU A 74 2.36 2.35 -7.60
CA LEU A 74 1.01 2.76 -7.19
C LEU A 74 0.98 4.21 -6.73
N SER A 75 2.04 4.68 -6.06
CA SER A 75 2.15 6.06 -5.61
C SER A 75 2.38 7.04 -6.76
N GLU A 76 3.15 6.66 -7.78
CA GLU A 76 3.28 7.44 -9.02
C GLU A 76 1.92 7.71 -9.65
N ARG A 77 0.97 6.76 -9.59
CA ARG A 77 -0.41 6.99 -10.07
C ARG A 77 -1.11 8.10 -9.28
N LEU A 78 -0.92 8.17 -7.96
CA LEU A 78 -1.49 9.24 -7.13
C LEU A 78 -0.86 10.60 -7.45
N VAL A 79 0.46 10.63 -7.71
CA VAL A 79 1.18 11.83 -8.15
C VAL A 79 0.70 12.29 -9.52
N GLN A 80 0.56 11.39 -10.49
CA GLN A 80 0.04 11.71 -11.84
C GLN A 80 -1.39 12.25 -11.80
N LYS A 81 -2.19 11.82 -10.81
CA LYS A 81 -3.54 12.36 -10.57
C LYS A 81 -3.55 13.69 -9.79
N GLY A 82 -2.40 14.17 -9.34
CA GLY A 82 -2.27 15.40 -8.55
C GLY A 82 -2.80 15.28 -7.12
N LEU A 83 -2.95 14.05 -6.61
CA LEU A 83 -3.50 13.78 -5.28
C LEU A 83 -2.44 13.84 -4.18
N VAL A 84 -1.18 13.57 -4.54
CA VAL A 84 -0.04 13.56 -3.63
C VAL A 84 1.13 14.30 -4.29
N LEU A 85 1.89 15.06 -3.50
CA LEU A 85 3.10 15.71 -3.97
C LEU A 85 4.24 14.68 -4.13
N PRO A 86 5.09 14.79 -5.17
CA PRO A 86 6.25 13.91 -5.35
C PRO A 86 7.15 13.81 -4.11
N GLU A 87 7.30 14.92 -3.37
CA GLU A 87 8.10 14.99 -2.15
C GLU A 87 7.48 14.20 -1.00
N ALA A 88 6.15 14.17 -0.92
CA ALA A 88 5.43 13.39 0.08
C ALA A 88 5.60 11.89 -0.14
N LEU A 89 5.67 11.46 -1.41
CA LEU A 89 6.00 10.07 -1.76
C LEU A 89 7.43 9.69 -1.34
N LYS A 90 8.42 10.56 -1.59
CA LYS A 90 9.80 10.30 -1.18
C LYS A 90 9.92 10.14 0.33
N ASN A 91 9.27 11.01 1.10
CA ASN A 91 9.28 10.92 2.56
C ASN A 91 8.58 9.64 3.04
N PHE A 92 7.45 9.29 2.40
CA PHE A 92 6.71 8.06 2.71
C PHE A 92 7.55 6.79 2.52
N LEU A 93 8.28 6.67 1.41
CA LEU A 93 9.16 5.53 1.14
C LEU A 93 10.37 5.50 2.09
N HIS A 94 10.92 6.67 2.42
CA HIS A 94 12.06 6.80 3.34
C HIS A 94 11.70 6.45 4.80
N ASP A 95 10.47 6.75 5.24
CA ASP A 95 10.00 6.47 6.60
C ASP A 95 9.51 5.02 6.79
N SER A 96 9.42 4.25 5.70
CA SER A 96 9.13 2.82 5.77
C SER A 96 10.31 2.02 6.33
N ALA A 97 10.04 0.83 6.87
CA ALA A 97 11.09 -0.12 7.25
C ALA A 97 11.99 -0.54 6.06
N CYS A 98 11.65 -0.11 4.84
CA CYS A 98 12.36 -0.33 3.59
C CYS A 98 13.59 0.55 3.36
N ASN A 99 13.92 1.46 4.28
CA ASN A 99 15.18 2.24 4.23
C ASN A 99 16.45 1.36 4.23
N ARG A 100 16.30 0.04 4.42
CA ARG A 100 17.39 -0.96 4.31
C ARG A 100 17.68 -1.39 2.86
N TRP A 101 16.80 -1.07 1.91
CA TRP A 101 16.86 -1.47 0.50
C TRP A 101 16.91 -0.29 -0.50
N LEU A 102 16.72 0.95 -0.01
CA LEU A 102 16.97 2.21 -0.72
C LEU A 102 18.44 2.64 -0.58
#